data_AF-A0AAW8KB86-F1
#
_entry.id   AF-A0AAW8KB86-F1
#
_cell.length_a   1.000
_cell.length_b   1.000
_cell.length_c   1.000
_cell.angle_alpha   90.00
_cell.angle_beta   90.00
_cell.angle_gamma   90.00
#
_symmetry.space_group_name_H-M   'P 1'
#
loop_
_entity.id
_entity.type
_entity.pdbx_description
1 polymer ?
#
loop_
_entity_poly.entity_id
_entity_poly.type
_entity_poly.pdbx_seq_one_letter_code
_entity_poly.pdbx_strand_id
1 'polypeptide(L)' 'NITRAEAMSMINRVLCRIPENANDLLSDMNVWPDNKPGAWYYLPVQEATNSHDYKHKGEVYETWIAMKEDPDWSRYDQ' A
#
# COMPACT_ATOMS: atom_id res chain seq x y z
N ASN A 1 4.62 -12.34 19.33
CA ASN A 1 5.38 -11.62 18.29
C ASN A 1 4.45 -11.36 17.12
N ILE A 2 4.47 -10.18 16.52
CA ILE A 2 3.69 -9.84 15.32
C ILE A 2 4.63 -9.69 14.13
N THR A 3 4.25 -10.23 12.97
CA THR A 3 5.02 -10.05 11.73
C THR A 3 4.77 -8.69 11.10
N ARG A 4 5.66 -8.24 10.21
CA ARG A 4 5.50 -6.99 9.46
C ARG A 4 4.20 -6.98 8.65
N ALA A 5 3.90 -8.09 7.97
CA ALA A 5 2.68 -8.24 7.16
C ALA A 5 1.39 -8.16 8.01
N GLU A 6 1.38 -8.76 9.20
CA GLU A 6 0.26 -8.65 10.15
C GLU A 6 0.10 -7.22 10.67
N ALA A 7 1.19 -6.53 11.00
CA ALA A 7 1.13 -5.14 11.44
C ALA A 7 0.55 -4.21 10.36
N MET A 8 1.05 -4.31 9.12
CA MET A 8 0.52 -3.57 7.96
C MET A 8 -0.97 -3.88 7.74
N SER A 9 -1.33 -5.16 7.81
CA SER A 9 -2.72 -5.64 7.69
C SER A 9 -3.65 -5.05 8.75
N MET A 10 -3.20 -4.91 10.00
CA MET A 10 -3.98 -4.30 11.07
C MET A 10 -4.15 -2.79 10.85
N ILE A 11 -3.07 -2.08 10.54
CA ILE A 11 -3.08 -0.61 10.35
C ILE A 11 -3.99 -0.24 9.17
N ASN A 12 -3.85 -0.93 8.04
CA ASN A 12 -4.67 -0.69 6.85
C ASN A 12 -6.17 -0.84 7.14
N ARG A 13 -6.56 -1.83 7.97
CA ARG A 13 -7.95 -2.02 8.40
C ARG A 13 -8.44 -0.91 9.31
N VAL A 14 -7.63 -0.43 10.24
CA VAL A 14 -7.98 0.69 11.12
C VAL A 14 -8.22 1.97 10.31
N LEU A 15 -7.47 2.16 9.23
CA LEU A 15 -7.56 3.32 8.36
C LEU A 15 -8.56 3.16 7.20
N CYS A 16 -9.20 1.98 7.06
CA CYS A 16 -10.02 1.63 5.89
C CYS A 16 -9.31 1.87 4.55
N ARG A 17 -8.01 1.54 4.50
CA ARG A 17 -7.17 1.61 3.30
C ARG A 17 -6.90 0.21 2.78
N ILE A 18 -7.81 -0.31 1.96
CA ILE A 18 -7.82 -1.72 1.56
C ILE A 18 -8.11 -1.83 0.06
N PRO A 19 -7.10 -2.07 -0.78
CA PRO A 19 -7.33 -2.54 -2.15
C PRO A 19 -8.07 -3.89 -2.10
N GLU A 20 -9.12 -4.05 -2.90
CA GLU A 20 -9.90 -5.30 -2.90
C GLU A 20 -9.16 -6.40 -3.67
N ASN A 21 -8.51 -6.03 -4.77
CA ASN A 21 -7.73 -6.93 -5.59
C ASN A 21 -6.60 -6.19 -6.33
N ALA A 22 -5.75 -6.93 -7.04
CA ALA A 22 -4.59 -6.36 -7.72
C ALA A 22 -4.94 -5.34 -8.83
N ASN A 23 -6.16 -5.34 -9.36
CA ASN A 23 -6.60 -4.33 -10.34
C ASN A 23 -6.87 -2.97 -9.71
N ASP A 24 -6.95 -2.90 -8.38
CA ASP A 24 -7.05 -1.64 -7.65
C ASP A 24 -5.67 -0.96 -7.47
N LEU A 25 -4.58 -1.61 -7.89
CA LEU A 25 -3.21 -1.11 -7.83
C LEU A 25 -2.76 -0.55 -9.19
N LEU A 26 -1.73 0.31 -9.18
CA LEU A 26 -1.13 0.85 -10.40
C LEU A 26 0.05 -0.01 -10.86
N SER A 27 0.31 -0.04 -12.17
CA SER A 27 1.39 -0.86 -12.76
C SER A 27 2.80 -0.26 -12.58
N ASP A 28 2.89 1.03 -12.29
CA ASP A 28 4.14 1.78 -12.04
C ASP A 28 4.53 1.81 -10.55
N MET A 29 3.80 1.08 -9.70
CA MET A 29 4.14 0.95 -8.27
C MET A 29 5.47 0.24 -8.06
N ASN A 30 6.07 0.46 -6.89
CA ASN A 30 7.20 -0.35 -6.44
C ASN A 30 6.72 -1.78 -6.16
N VAL A 31 7.50 -2.75 -6.66
CA VAL A 31 7.29 -4.18 -6.44
C VAL A 31 8.48 -4.76 -5.68
N TRP A 32 8.20 -5.55 -4.65
CA TRP A 32 9.24 -6.10 -3.78
C TRP A 32 9.48 -7.58 -4.13
N PRO A 33 10.74 -8.03 -4.29
CA PRO A 33 11.04 -9.38 -4.73
C PRO A 33 10.57 -10.47 -3.75
N ASP A 34 10.43 -10.12 -2.48
CA ASP A 34 9.91 -10.94 -1.38
C ASP A 34 8.39 -10.76 -1.16
N ASN A 35 7.75 -9.81 -1.84
CA ASN A 35 6.29 -9.63 -1.85
C ASN A 35 5.64 -10.23 -3.11
N LYS A 36 5.47 -11.56 -3.14
CA LYS A 36 4.99 -12.26 -4.34
C LYS A 36 3.48 -12.05 -4.59
N PRO A 37 3.04 -11.76 -5.82
CA PRO A 37 1.62 -11.81 -6.18
C PRO A 37 1.00 -13.16 -5.82
N GLY A 38 -0.23 -13.12 -5.29
CA GLY A 38 -0.94 -14.31 -4.81
C GLY A 38 -0.66 -14.70 -3.36
N ALA A 39 0.36 -14.11 -2.72
CA ALA A 39 0.52 -14.21 -1.27
C ALA A 39 -0.62 -13.44 -0.55
N TRP A 40 -1.08 -13.95 0.59
CA TRP A 40 -2.14 -13.30 1.38
C TRP A 40 -1.78 -11.88 1.82
N TYR A 41 -0.47 -11.62 2.00
CA TYR A 41 0.07 -10.34 2.42
C TYR A 41 0.38 -9.38 1.27
N TYR A 42 0.13 -9.77 0.01
CA TYR A 42 0.51 -8.97 -1.15
C TYR A 42 -0.10 -7.57 -1.13
N LEU A 43 -1.43 -7.46 -1.05
CA LEU A 43 -2.13 -6.17 -1.06
C LEU A 43 -1.81 -5.32 0.19
N PRO A 44 -1.83 -5.86 1.43
CA PRO A 44 -1.46 -5.08 2.61
C PRO A 44 -0.05 -4.49 2.55
N VAL A 45 0.91 -5.25 2.02
CA VAL A 45 2.29 -4.76 1.86
C VAL A 45 2.36 -3.70 0.77
N GLN A 46 1.73 -3.90 -0.40
CA GLN A 46 1.71 -2.88 -1.45
C GLN A 46 1.11 -1.57 -0.95
N GLU A 47 -0.03 -1.65 -0.26
CA GLU A 47 -0.74 -0.51 0.34
C GLU A 47 0.13 0.26 1.33
N ALA A 48 0.83 -0.43 2.22
CA ALA A 48 1.62 0.23 3.25
C ALA A 48 2.96 0.78 2.76
N THR A 49 3.43 0.42 1.56
CA THR A 49 4.79 0.72 1.09
C THR A 49 4.88 1.60 -0.14
N ASN A 50 3.74 1.86 -0.80
CA ASN A 50 3.68 2.74 -1.96
C ASN A 50 2.91 4.00 -1.60
N SER A 51 3.54 5.17 -1.71
CA SER A 51 2.85 6.45 -1.55
C SER A 51 2.02 6.75 -2.80
N HIS A 52 0.73 6.99 -2.65
CA HIS A 52 -0.18 7.19 -3.77
C HIS A 52 -1.41 8.03 -3.37
N ASP A 53 -2.11 8.53 -4.37
CA ASP A 53 -3.48 9.02 -4.27
C ASP A 53 -4.48 7.89 -4.55
N TYR A 54 -5.63 7.94 -3.90
CA TYR A 54 -6.66 6.90 -3.99
C TYR A 54 -8.06 7.51 -4.06
N LYS A 55 -9.03 6.69 -4.48
CA LYS A 55 -10.47 6.94 -4.33
C LYS A 55 -11.11 5.79 -3.59
N HIS A 56 -12.10 6.11 -2.75
CA HIS A 56 -12.91 5.09 -2.10
C HIS A 56 -13.74 4.31 -3.13
N LYS A 57 -13.80 3.00 -2.92
CA LYS A 57 -14.58 2.03 -3.67
C LYS A 57 -15.55 1.37 -2.70
N GLY A 58 -16.79 1.86 -2.68
CA GLY A 58 -17.74 1.50 -1.63
C GLY A 58 -17.33 2.05 -0.27
N GLU A 59 -17.68 1.35 0.80
CA GLU A 59 -17.47 1.83 2.18
C GLU A 59 -16.08 1.51 2.75
N VAL A 60 -15.43 0.45 2.27
CA VAL A 60 -14.24 -0.12 2.91
C VAL A 60 -13.03 -0.27 2.00
N TYR A 61 -13.23 -0.27 0.67
CA TYR A 61 -12.15 -0.49 -0.28
C TYR A 61 -11.66 0.81 -0.92
N GLU A 62 -10.52 0.72 -1.59
CA GLU A 62 -9.96 1.80 -2.39
C GLU A 62 -9.43 1.31 -3.75
N THR A 63 -9.26 2.26 -4.66
CA THR A 63 -8.54 2.11 -5.93
C THR A 63 -7.51 3.22 -6.04
N TRP A 64 -6.27 2.87 -6.35
CA TRP A 64 -5.17 3.83 -6.56
C TRP A 64 -5.35 4.57 -7.88
N ILE A 65 -5.07 5.87 -7.89
CA ILE A 65 -5.28 6.73 -9.07
C ILE A 65 -4.00 7.40 -9.58
N ALA A 66 -3.01 7.61 -8.71
CA ALA A 66 -1.70 8.13 -9.11
C ALA A 66 -0.64 7.80 -8.05
N MET A 67 0.59 7.50 -8.48
CA MET A 67 1.75 7.43 -7.59
C MET A 67 2.17 8.83 -7.14
N LYS A 68 2.61 8.97 -5.90
CA LYS A 68 3.19 10.21 -5.39
C LYS A 68 4.69 10.24 -5.61
N GLU A 69 5.22 11.44 -5.86
CA GLU A 69 6.67 11.66 -5.85
C GLU A 69 7.25 11.35 -4.47
N ASP A 70 8.48 10.84 -4.47
CA ASP A 70 9.21 10.59 -3.23
C ASP A 70 9.43 11.92 -2.49
N PRO A 71 9.15 11.98 -1.18
CA PRO A 71 9.43 13.19 -0.42
C PRO A 71 10.93 13.50 -0.45
N ASP A 72 11.28 14.76 -0.71
CA ASP A 72 12.65 15.22 -0.55
C ASP A 72 12.99 15.37 0.94
N TRP A 73 13.77 14.42 1.45
CA TRP A 73 14.23 14.39 2.83
C TRP A 73 15.53 15.17 3.06
N SER A 74 16.23 15.61 1.99
CA SER A 74 17.53 16.28 2.10
C SER A 74 17.49 17.55 2.95
N ARG A 75 16.32 18.21 3.04
CA ARG A 75 16.08 19.36 3.91
C ARG A 75 16.21 19.06 5.43
N TYR A 76 16.24 17.79 5.83
CA TYR A 76 16.39 17.35 7.21
C TYR A 76 17.75 16.69 7.49
N ASP A 77 18.60 16.54 6.47
CA ASP A 77 19.98 16.07 6.66
C ASP A 77 20.80 17.24 7.25
N GLN A 78 20.98 17.22 8.58
CA GLN A 78 21.90 18.11 9.32
C GLN A 78 23.26 17.46 9.50
#